data_AF-A0A8H7YHJ8-F1
#
_entry.id   AF-A0A8H7YHJ8-F1
#
_cell.length_a   1.000
_cell.length_b   1.000
_cell.length_c   1.000
_cell.angle_alpha   90.00
_cell.angle_beta   90.00
_cell.angle_gamma   90.00
#
_symmetry.space_group_name_H-M   'P 1'
#
loop_
_entity.id
_entity.type
_entity.pdbx_description
1 polymer ?
#
loop_
_entity_poly.entity_id
_entity_poly.type
_entity_poly.pdbx_seq_one_letter_code
_entity_poly.pdbx_strand_id
1 'polypeptide(L)'
;MNLTQKENKFLVHDVLHFPHGRTFRDVVEFSANTWDGDILPFRESLIRVVRHWKDICPEMACPITFSDEELKSHYRDAEGWNEIADFWDSLDGFVHRDGWTSNQNYEKEYKMFTELREQIFEDLTGEERSNFEKHTRLGC
;
A
#
# COMPACT_ATOMS: atom_id res chain seq x y z
N MET A 1 17.30 7.88 -29.47
CA MET A 1 15.83 7.71 -29.49
C MET A 1 15.27 8.68 -28.47
N ASN A 2 14.87 9.88 -28.91
CA ASN A 2 14.43 10.97 -28.05
C ASN A 2 12.94 10.80 -27.71
N LEU A 3 12.65 10.34 -26.49
CA LEU A 3 11.29 10.37 -25.95
C LEU A 3 10.99 11.82 -25.54
N THR A 4 10.27 12.53 -26.40
CA THR A 4 9.88 13.91 -26.11
C THR A 4 8.77 13.94 -25.06
N GLN A 5 8.92 14.82 -24.07
CA GLN A 5 8.03 15.04 -22.89
C GLN A 5 6.52 15.13 -23.18
N LYS A 6 6.09 15.27 -24.43
CA LYS A 6 4.71 15.51 -24.83
C LYS A 6 3.87 14.24 -24.91
N GLU A 7 4.47 13.09 -25.23
CA GLU A 7 3.79 11.79 -25.27
C GLU A 7 3.62 11.16 -23.87
N ASN A 8 4.51 11.50 -22.92
CA ASN A 8 4.46 10.98 -21.55
C ASN A 8 3.29 11.51 -20.70
N LYS A 9 2.68 12.64 -21.07
CA LYS A 9 1.62 13.24 -20.24
C LYS A 9 0.29 12.47 -20.31
N PHE A 10 0.01 11.84 -21.45
CA PHE A 10 -1.21 11.05 -21.65
C PHE A 10 -1.12 9.67 -20.98
N LEU A 11 0.06 9.05 -20.92
CA LEU A 11 0.23 7.74 -20.28
C LEU A 11 0.19 7.82 -18.74
N VAL A 12 0.78 8.86 -18.16
CA VAL A 12 0.87 8.96 -16.68
C VAL A 12 -0.50 9.21 -16.06
N HIS A 13 -1.31 10.12 -16.64
CA HIS A 13 -2.66 10.38 -16.13
C HIS A 13 -3.53 9.10 -16.15
N ASP A 14 -3.55 8.39 -17.27
CA ASP A 14 -4.41 7.22 -17.43
C ASP A 14 -3.93 6.04 -16.57
N VAL A 15 -2.62 5.89 -16.35
CA VAL A 15 -2.06 4.90 -15.42
C VAL A 15 -2.38 5.27 -13.96
N LEU A 16 -2.33 6.55 -13.59
CA LEU A 16 -2.65 7.01 -12.23
C LEU A 16 -4.15 6.90 -11.90
N HIS A 17 -5.01 6.97 -12.91
CA HIS A 17 -6.46 6.89 -12.76
C HIS A 17 -7.06 5.55 -13.25
N PHE A 18 -6.23 4.56 -13.54
CA PHE A 18 -6.70 3.25 -13.98
C PHE A 18 -7.57 2.62 -12.87
N PRO A 19 -8.82 2.22 -13.17
CA PRO A 19 -9.68 1.56 -12.19
C PRO A 19 -8.98 0.34 -11.60
N HIS A 20 -8.92 0.24 -10.28
CA HIS A 20 -8.20 -0.82 -9.57
C HIS A 20 -6.69 -0.91 -9.89
N GLY A 21 -6.07 0.16 -10.43
CA GLY A 21 -4.62 0.22 -10.69
C GLY A 21 -3.79 0.02 -9.43
N ARG A 22 -4.30 0.46 -8.28
CA ARG A 22 -3.72 0.17 -6.95
C ARG A 22 -3.71 -1.34 -6.65
N THR A 23 -4.83 -2.02 -6.88
CA THR A 23 -4.97 -3.45 -6.61
C THR A 23 -3.91 -4.29 -7.34
N PHE A 24 -3.52 -3.90 -8.56
CA PHE A 24 -2.44 -4.56 -9.28
C PHE A 24 -1.04 -4.19 -8.80
N ARG A 25 -0.82 -2.91 -8.48
CA ARG A 25 0.47 -2.44 -7.96
C ARG A 25 0.82 -3.16 -6.66
N ASP A 26 -0.14 -3.26 -5.73
CA ASP A 26 0.05 -3.87 -4.43
C ASP A 26 0.48 -5.35 -4.56
N VAL A 27 -0.08 -6.09 -5.51
CA VAL A 27 0.33 -7.49 -5.79
C VAL A 27 1.80 -7.56 -6.20
N VAL A 28 2.25 -6.67 -7.09
CA VAL A 28 3.66 -6.64 -7.54
C VAL A 28 4.56 -6.25 -6.38
N GLU A 29 4.21 -5.20 -5.64
CA GLU A 29 5.00 -4.68 -4.52
C GLU A 29 5.17 -5.71 -3.40
N PHE A 30 4.06 -6.28 -2.92
CA PHE A 30 4.12 -7.22 -1.80
C PHE A 30 4.68 -8.60 -2.19
N SER A 31 4.67 -8.97 -3.47
CA SER A 31 5.31 -10.23 -3.92
C SER A 31 6.81 -10.28 -3.64
N ALA A 32 7.47 -9.13 -3.53
CA ALA A 32 8.91 -9.05 -3.29
C ALA A 32 9.30 -9.32 -1.83
N ASN A 33 8.37 -9.18 -0.88
CA ASN A 33 8.64 -9.19 0.56
C ASN A 33 7.90 -10.31 1.32
N THR A 34 7.44 -11.37 0.63
CA THR A 34 6.64 -12.44 1.24
C THR A 34 7.40 -13.31 2.24
N TRP A 35 8.73 -13.26 2.27
CA TRP A 35 9.57 -14.04 3.19
C TRP A 35 9.85 -13.33 4.51
N ASP A 36 10.26 -12.06 4.46
CA ASP A 36 10.66 -11.29 5.65
C ASP A 36 9.57 -10.31 6.12
N GLY A 37 8.66 -9.89 5.23
CA GLY A 37 7.70 -8.80 5.44
C GLY A 37 6.25 -9.22 5.66
N ASP A 38 6.03 -10.47 6.06
CA ASP A 38 4.73 -11.12 6.21
C ASP A 38 4.04 -11.44 4.85
N ILE A 39 3.39 -12.61 4.76
CA ILE A 39 2.64 -13.06 3.59
C ILE A 39 1.25 -12.39 3.51
N LEU A 40 0.74 -11.88 4.63
CA LEU A 40 -0.60 -11.32 4.75
C LEU A 40 -0.88 -10.15 3.78
N PRO A 41 0.00 -9.15 3.59
CA PRO A 41 -0.25 -8.06 2.63
C PRO A 41 -0.38 -8.56 1.19
N PHE A 42 0.45 -9.53 0.81
CA PHE A 42 0.40 -10.12 -0.53
C PHE A 42 -0.88 -10.93 -0.73
N ARG A 43 -1.25 -11.75 0.25
CA ARG A 43 -2.48 -12.56 0.20
C ARG A 43 -3.73 -11.70 0.14
N GLU A 44 -3.80 -10.63 0.94
CA GLU A 44 -4.90 -9.66 0.87
C GLU A 44 -5.00 -9.02 -0.52
N SER A 45 -3.87 -8.64 -1.12
CA SER A 45 -3.84 -8.02 -2.45
C SER A 45 -4.41 -8.94 -3.52
N LEU A 46 -4.08 -10.23 -3.47
CA LEU A 46 -4.66 -11.24 -4.36
C LEU A 46 -6.17 -11.44 -4.10
N ILE A 47 -6.62 -11.43 -2.84
CA ILE A 47 -8.04 -11.51 -2.49
C ILE A 47 -8.80 -10.31 -3.07
N ARG A 48 -8.24 -9.10 -3.00
CA ARG A 48 -8.82 -7.89 -3.62
C ARG A 48 -8.88 -8.01 -5.15
N VAL A 49 -7.86 -8.59 -5.80
CA VAL A 49 -7.90 -8.89 -7.25
C VAL A 49 -9.07 -9.81 -7.58
N VAL A 50 -9.22 -10.94 -6.86
CA VAL A 50 -10.32 -11.89 -7.08
C VAL A 50 -11.68 -11.21 -6.90
N ARG A 51 -11.83 -10.41 -5.84
CA ARG A 51 -13.07 -9.70 -5.49
C ARG A 51 -13.51 -8.73 -6.60
N HIS A 52 -12.55 -8.00 -7.19
CA HIS A 52 -12.81 -6.98 -8.20
C HIS A 52 -12.51 -7.44 -9.63
N TRP A 53 -12.29 -8.75 -9.84
CA TRP A 53 -11.85 -9.26 -11.15
C TRP A 53 -12.83 -8.91 -12.27
N LYS A 54 -14.13 -8.89 -11.98
CA LYS A 54 -15.16 -8.52 -12.97
C LYS A 54 -15.09 -7.07 -13.40
N ASP A 55 -14.66 -6.17 -12.52
CA ASP A 55 -14.46 -4.76 -12.82
C ASP A 55 -13.14 -4.54 -13.59
N ILE A 56 -12.14 -5.36 -13.26
CA ILE A 56 -10.79 -5.35 -13.83
C ILE A 56 -10.72 -5.94 -15.25
N CYS A 57 -11.30 -7.13 -15.44
CA CYS A 57 -11.25 -7.88 -16.70
C CYS A 57 -12.59 -8.61 -16.90
N PRO A 58 -13.65 -7.88 -17.31
CA PRO A 58 -15.01 -8.43 -17.40
C PRO A 58 -15.11 -9.62 -18.37
N GLU A 59 -14.31 -9.60 -19.43
CA GLU A 59 -14.30 -10.57 -20.53
C GLU A 59 -13.64 -11.91 -20.17
N MET A 60 -12.91 -12.00 -19.04
CA MET A 60 -12.15 -13.19 -18.66
C MET A 60 -12.62 -13.77 -17.33
N ALA A 61 -12.60 -15.09 -17.19
CA ALA A 61 -12.74 -15.74 -15.90
C ALA A 61 -11.50 -15.44 -15.02
N CYS A 62 -11.69 -15.28 -13.71
CA CYS A 62 -10.57 -15.02 -12.82
C CYS A 62 -9.63 -16.23 -12.82
N PRO A 63 -8.31 -16.05 -13.05
CA PRO A 63 -7.37 -17.17 -13.12
C PRO A 63 -7.02 -17.76 -11.74
N ILE A 64 -7.41 -17.06 -10.67
CA ILE A 64 -7.14 -17.43 -9.29
C ILE A 64 -8.45 -17.46 -8.50
N THR A 65 -8.54 -18.38 -7.55
CA THR A 65 -9.69 -18.55 -6.66
C THR A 65 -9.20 -18.92 -5.27
N PHE A 66 -9.94 -18.52 -4.25
CA PHE A 66 -9.71 -18.94 -2.86
C PHE A 66 -10.90 -19.75 -2.37
N SER A 67 -10.62 -20.82 -1.63
CA SER A 67 -11.62 -21.55 -0.85
C SER A 67 -12.08 -20.75 0.37
N ASP A 68 -13.25 -21.10 0.90
CA ASP A 68 -13.78 -20.48 2.12
C ASP A 68 -12.84 -20.70 3.31
N GLU A 69 -12.19 -21.85 3.39
CA GLU A 69 -11.21 -22.18 4.42
C GLU A 69 -9.96 -21.28 4.32
N GLU A 70 -9.47 -21.03 3.10
CA GLU A 70 -8.34 -20.13 2.86
C GLU A 70 -8.66 -18.69 3.26
N LEU A 71 -9.86 -18.21 2.92
CA LEU A 71 -10.32 -16.87 3.30
C LEU A 71 -10.48 -16.75 4.81
N LYS A 72 -11.10 -17.72 5.47
CA LYS A 72 -11.24 -17.74 6.94
C LYS A 72 -9.91 -17.83 7.66
N SER A 73 -8.95 -18.57 7.11
CA SER A 73 -7.58 -18.60 7.65
C SER A 73 -6.95 -17.21 7.55
N HIS A 74 -6.98 -16.61 6.35
CA HIS A 74 -6.43 -15.27 6.14
C HIS A 74 -6.99 -14.24 7.12
N TYR A 75 -8.31 -14.13 7.26
CA TYR A 75 -8.90 -13.13 8.15
C TYR A 75 -8.60 -13.34 9.63
N ARG A 76 -8.37 -14.59 10.04
CA ARG A 76 -7.95 -14.90 11.42
C ARG A 76 -6.50 -14.48 11.66
N ASP A 77 -5.64 -14.71 10.68
CA ASP A 77 -4.23 -14.37 10.76
C ASP A 77 -4.03 -12.84 10.61
N ALA A 78 -4.91 -12.17 9.87
CA ALA A 78 -4.92 -10.73 9.59
C ALA A 78 -5.61 -9.86 10.66
N GLU A 79 -5.97 -10.42 11.81
CA GLU A 79 -6.78 -9.71 12.84
C GLU A 79 -6.09 -8.42 13.36
N GLY A 80 -4.75 -8.31 13.28
CA GLY A 80 -4.00 -7.06 13.50
C GLY A 80 -3.65 -6.23 12.26
N TRP A 81 -3.78 -6.81 11.06
CA TRP A 81 -3.49 -6.13 9.78
C TRP A 81 -4.64 -5.21 9.36
N ASN A 82 -5.88 -5.50 9.78
CA ASN A 82 -7.04 -4.68 9.47
C ASN A 82 -6.88 -3.23 9.99
N GLU A 83 -6.28 -3.01 11.16
CA GLU A 83 -6.04 -1.66 11.68
C GLU A 83 -5.07 -0.86 10.81
N ILE A 84 -4.02 -1.52 10.31
CA ILE A 84 -3.05 -0.92 9.38
C ILE A 84 -3.72 -0.67 8.03
N ALA A 85 -4.55 -1.59 7.55
CA ALA A 85 -5.29 -1.43 6.30
C ALA A 85 -6.28 -0.27 6.36
N ASP A 86 -7.08 -0.21 7.43
CA ASP A 86 -8.06 0.85 7.68
C ASP A 86 -7.39 2.22 7.85
N PHE A 87 -6.23 2.27 8.51
CA PHE A 87 -5.41 3.49 8.58
C PHE A 87 -5.04 3.98 7.18
N TRP A 88 -4.48 3.12 6.33
CA TRP A 88 -4.09 3.51 4.98
C TRP A 88 -5.28 3.83 4.07
N ASP A 89 -6.40 3.11 4.21
CA ASP A 89 -7.62 3.40 3.48
C ASP A 89 -8.23 4.75 3.94
N SER A 90 -8.06 5.15 5.21
CA SER A 90 -8.46 6.48 5.70
C SER A 90 -7.62 7.63 5.14
N LEU A 91 -6.38 7.35 4.72
CA LEU A 91 -5.48 8.32 4.10
C LEU A 91 -5.66 8.42 2.58
N ASP A 92 -6.57 7.65 2.00
CA ASP A 92 -6.78 7.64 0.55
C ASP A 92 -7.15 9.04 0.01
N GLY A 93 -6.50 9.44 -1.08
CA GLY A 93 -6.60 10.79 -1.65
C GLY A 93 -5.81 11.88 -0.92
N PHE A 94 -5.31 11.61 0.29
CA PHE A 94 -4.37 12.49 1.00
C PHE A 94 -2.92 12.03 0.81
N VAL A 95 -2.64 10.74 1.07
CA VAL A 95 -1.32 10.11 0.91
C VAL A 95 -1.52 8.70 0.37
N HIS A 96 -0.78 8.34 -0.66
CA HIS A 96 -0.74 6.99 -1.19
C HIS A 96 0.11 6.09 -0.28
N ARG A 97 -0.21 4.80 -0.25
CA ARG A 97 0.49 3.80 0.59
C ARG A 97 1.98 3.68 0.26
N ASP A 98 2.36 4.00 -0.98
CA ASP A 98 3.76 4.05 -1.44
C ASP A 98 4.49 5.36 -1.04
N GLY A 99 3.87 6.18 -0.20
CA GLY A 99 4.41 7.44 0.31
C GLY A 99 4.23 8.63 -0.63
N TRP A 100 3.57 8.47 -1.79
CA TRP A 100 3.34 9.59 -2.69
C TRP A 100 2.19 10.50 -2.22
N THR A 101 2.37 11.81 -2.33
CA THR A 101 1.31 12.79 -2.14
C THR A 101 1.39 13.89 -3.20
N SER A 102 0.33 14.70 -3.32
CA SER A 102 0.37 15.86 -4.21
C SER A 102 1.22 16.99 -3.61
N ASN A 103 1.84 17.82 -4.45
CA ASN A 103 2.59 19.00 -3.99
C ASN A 103 1.76 19.93 -3.08
N GLN A 104 0.44 19.98 -3.26
CA GLN A 104 -0.44 20.80 -2.44
C GLN A 104 -0.64 20.23 -1.03
N ASN A 105 -0.46 18.92 -0.88
CA ASN A 105 -0.64 18.21 0.38
C ASN A 105 0.70 17.93 1.09
N TYR A 106 1.84 18.03 0.39
CA TYR A 106 3.17 17.70 0.92
C TYR A 106 3.45 18.27 2.32
N GLU A 107 3.31 19.59 2.51
CA GLU A 107 3.57 20.22 3.82
C GLU A 107 2.66 19.69 4.94
N LYS A 108 1.40 19.36 4.61
CA LYS A 108 0.45 18.81 5.59
C LYS A 108 0.76 17.36 5.92
N GLU A 109 1.13 16.58 4.91
CA GLU A 109 1.52 15.18 5.03
C GLU A 109 2.81 15.05 5.83
N TYR A 110 3.84 15.81 5.46
CA TYR A 110 5.10 15.87 6.17
C TYR A 110 4.91 16.20 7.66
N LYS A 111 4.07 17.19 7.96
CA LYS A 111 3.73 17.54 9.34
C LYS A 111 3.03 16.38 10.07
N MET A 112 2.00 15.80 9.45
CA MET A 112 1.23 14.69 10.05
C MET A 112 2.13 13.48 10.36
N PHE A 113 2.98 13.07 9.43
CA PHE A 113 3.88 11.92 9.64
C PHE A 113 5.03 12.23 10.60
N THR A 114 5.48 13.49 10.68
CA THR A 114 6.44 13.92 11.70
C THR A 114 5.82 13.80 13.10
N GLU A 115 4.59 14.32 13.29
CA GLU A 115 3.86 14.22 14.56
C GLU A 115 3.58 12.75 14.94
N LEU A 116 3.14 11.92 13.97
CA LEU A 116 2.91 10.49 14.19
C LEU A 116 4.20 9.77 14.61
N ARG A 117 5.32 10.07 13.94
CA ARG A 117 6.63 9.52 14.29
C ARG A 117 7.05 9.92 15.70
N GLU A 118 6.85 11.18 16.09
CA GLU A 118 7.15 11.66 17.44
C GLU A 118 6.33 10.93 18.50
N GLN A 119 5.02 10.77 18.29
CA GLN A 119 4.14 10.01 19.19
C GLN A 119 4.61 8.56 19.34
N ILE A 120 4.86 7.87 18.22
CA ILE A 120 5.36 6.49 18.25
C ILE A 120 6.71 6.43 18.97
N PHE A 121 7.61 7.38 18.72
CA PHE A 121 8.92 7.41 19.36
C PHE A 121 8.86 7.63 20.88
N GLU A 122 7.89 8.41 21.37
CA GLU A 122 7.66 8.63 22.80
C GLU A 122 7.16 7.36 23.50
N ASP A 123 6.30 6.58 22.84
CA ASP A 123 5.74 5.34 23.37
C ASP A 123 6.74 4.17 23.39
N LEU A 124 7.77 4.21 22.53
CA LEU A 124 8.77 3.15 22.44
C LEU A 124 9.87 3.26 23.52
N THR A 125 10.39 2.10 23.94
CA THR A 125 11.50 1.99 24.90
C THR A 125 12.57 0.99 24.44
N GLY A 126 13.74 1.03 25.09
CA GLY A 126 14.79 0.02 24.90
C GLY A 126 15.30 -0.15 23.45
N GLU A 127 15.43 -1.40 23.03
CA GLU A 127 15.95 -1.78 21.71
C GLU A 127 15.00 -1.37 20.57
N GLU A 128 13.69 -1.47 20.79
CA GLU A 128 12.67 -1.09 19.81
C GLU A 128 12.76 0.39 19.47
N ARG A 129 12.92 1.26 20.49
CA ARG A 129 13.14 2.70 20.28
C ARG A 129 14.41 2.99 19.48
N SER A 130 15.50 2.29 19.78
CA SER A 130 16.78 2.45 19.09
C SER A 130 16.68 2.02 17.62
N ASN A 131 15.99 0.91 17.35
CA ASN A 131 15.75 0.45 15.99
C ASN A 131 14.82 1.39 15.23
N PHE A 132 13.73 1.85 15.85
CA PHE A 132 12.82 2.80 15.22
C PHE A 132 13.53 4.11 14.84
N GLU A 133 14.35 4.67 15.73
CA GLU A 133 15.13 5.89 15.43
C GLU A 133 16.06 5.69 14.22
N LYS A 134 16.78 4.57 14.16
CA LYS A 134 17.70 4.27 13.04
C LYS A 134 16.98 4.23 11.68
N HIS A 135 15.76 3.71 11.64
CA HIS A 135 15.02 3.51 10.38
C HIS A 135 14.15 4.70 9.98
N THR A 136 13.80 5.59 10.92
CA THR A 136 12.83 6.67 10.69
C THR A 136 13.41 8.07 10.83
N ARG A 137 14.70 8.20 11.16
CA ARG A 137 15.34 9.51 11.28
C ARG A 137 15.38 10.19 9.91
N LEU A 138 14.58 11.24 9.76
CA LEU A 138 14.60 12.12 8.59
C LEU A 138 15.93 12.89 8.61
N GLY A 139 16.86 12.51 7.73
CA GLY A 139 18.15 13.18 7.56
C GLY A 139 17.99 14.51 6.84
N CYS A 140 18.75 15.52 7.28
CA CYS A 140 19.23 16.58 6.40
C CYS A 140 20.49 16.11 5.67
#